data_AF-A0A0X3UMC5-F1
#
_entry.id   AF-A0A0X3UMC5-F1
#
_cell.length_a   1.000
_cell.length_b   1.000
_cell.length_c   1.000
_cell.angle_alpha   90.00
_cell.angle_beta   90.00
_cell.angle_gamma   90.00
#
_symmetry.space_group_name_H-M   'P 1'
#
loop_
_entity.id
_entity.type
_entity.pdbx_description
1 polymer ?
#
loop_
_entity_poly.entity_id
_entity_poly.type
_entity_poly.pdbx_seq_one_letter_code
_entity_poly.pdbx_strand_id
1 'polypeptide(L)' 'MPVLCGRCRCVMAADQRPLNEVVFLTVAEVAAVMRVSKMTVYRLVHSGHLPAIRVGRSFRVPEQAVHDYLRESYVGVESA' A
#
# COMPACT_ATOMS: atom_id res chain seq x y z
N MET A 1 -3.70 -2.00 -30.52
CA MET A 1 -3.02 -2.21 -29.22
C MET A 1 -3.99 -1.83 -28.09
N PRO A 2 -4.68 -2.79 -27.48
CA PRO A 2 -5.70 -2.51 -26.45
C PRO A 2 -5.06 -2.35 -25.06
N VAL A 3 -5.38 -1.23 -24.42
CA VAL A 3 -5.08 -0.94 -23.02
C VAL A 3 -5.99 -1.77 -22.10
N LEU A 4 -5.48 -2.88 -21.56
CA LEU A 4 -6.14 -3.63 -20.49
C LEU A 4 -6.01 -2.87 -19.15
N CYS A 5 -6.76 -1.77 -19.01
CA CYS A 5 -7.08 -1.21 -17.71
C CYS A 5 -8.35 -1.94 -17.21
N GLY A 6 -8.20 -3.14 -16.64
CA GLY A 6 -9.37 -4.02 -16.52
C GLY A 6 -9.32 -5.15 -15.52
N ARG A 7 -8.49 -5.13 -14.48
CA ARG A 7 -8.70 -5.99 -13.27
C ARG A 7 -7.72 -5.64 -12.13
N CYS A 8 -7.87 -4.49 -11.48
CA CYS A 8 -7.37 -4.37 -10.10
C CYS A 8 -8.31 -5.20 -9.21
N ARG A 9 -7.99 -6.49 -9.08
CA ARG A 9 -8.64 -7.39 -8.14
C ARG A 9 -8.13 -7.04 -6.74
N CYS A 10 -8.73 -6.04 -6.10
CA CYS A 10 -8.59 -5.88 -4.65
C CYS A 10 -9.53 -6.90 -3.99
N VAL A 11 -9.03 -8.13 -3.80
CA VAL A 11 -9.60 -9.03 -2.80
C VAL A 11 -8.77 -8.87 -1.52
N MET A 12 -9.50 -8.75 -0.42
CA MET A 12 -9.14 -8.28 0.92
C MET A 12 -8.01 -9.06 1.62
N ALA A 13 -7.16 -8.35 2.37
CA ALA A 13 -6.56 -8.90 3.58
C ALA A 13 -7.53 -8.59 4.73
N ALA A 14 -8.28 -9.61 5.16
CA ALA A 14 -9.23 -9.53 6.25
C ALA A 14 -8.52 -9.82 7.58
N ASP A 15 -8.21 -8.77 8.35
CA ASP A 15 -8.07 -8.89 9.81
C ASP A 15 -9.31 -8.22 10.42
N GLN A 16 -10.21 -9.03 10.98
CA GLN A 16 -11.47 -8.59 11.56
C GLN A 16 -11.22 -7.89 12.90
N ARG A 17 -10.68 -6.67 12.85
CA ARG A 17 -10.76 -5.69 13.93
C ARG A 17 -11.82 -4.65 13.55
N PRO A 18 -12.59 -4.12 14.52
CA PRO A 18 -13.75 -3.28 14.23
C PRO A 18 -13.38 -2.16 13.24
N LEU A 19 -14.17 -2.01 12.18
CA LEU A 19 -14.00 -1.07 11.05
C LEU A 19 -14.01 0.42 11.47
N ASN A 20 -14.06 0.71 12.76
CA ASN A 20 -14.16 2.05 13.34
C ASN A 20 -12.81 2.77 13.46
N GLU A 21 -11.68 2.09 13.21
CA GLU A 21 -10.33 2.68 13.32
C GLU A 21 -9.40 2.33 12.14
N VAL A 22 -9.94 1.90 10.99
CA VAL A 22 -9.09 1.66 9.81
C VAL A 22 -8.80 2.98 9.11
N VAL A 23 -7.67 3.59 9.47
CA VAL A 23 -7.18 4.84 8.86
C VAL A 23 -6.62 4.55 7.47
N PHE A 24 -7.15 5.24 6.47
CA PHE A 24 -6.67 5.17 5.09
C PHE A 24 -5.75 6.34 4.80
N LEU A 25 -4.53 6.03 4.41
CA LEU A 25 -3.52 6.99 4.01
C LEU A 25 -3.51 7.18 2.48
N THR A 26 -3.25 8.40 2.06
CA THR A 26 -2.89 8.77 0.70
C THR A 26 -1.48 8.28 0.37
N VAL A 27 -1.18 8.16 -0.92
CA VAL A 27 0.18 7.90 -1.40
C VAL A 27 1.20 8.92 -0.88
N ALA A 28 0.79 10.18 -0.69
CA ALA A 28 1.66 11.23 -0.16
C ALA A 28 1.97 11.02 1.33
N GLU A 29 0.98 10.61 2.12
CA GLU A 29 1.16 10.33 3.55
C GLU A 29 2.01 9.07 3.74
N VAL A 30 1.78 8.00 2.98
CA VAL A 30 2.62 6.79 3.00
C VAL A 30 4.08 7.12 2.67
N ALA A 31 4.30 7.97 1.66
CA ALA A 31 5.64 8.40 1.28
C ALA A 31 6.36 9.14 2.43
N ALA A 32 5.63 9.97 3.18
CA ALA A 32 6.17 10.68 4.34
C ALA A 32 6.51 9.72 5.49
N VAL A 33 5.64 8.75 5.78
CA VAL A 33 5.83 7.75 6.84
C VAL A 33 7.03 6.84 6.53
N MET A 34 7.12 6.32 5.32
CA MET A 34 8.20 5.42 4.88
C MET A 34 9.49 6.16 4.50
N ARG A 35 9.47 7.50 4.44
CA ARG A 35 10.56 8.36 3.93
C ARG A 35 11.04 7.99 2.53
N VAL A 36 10.11 7.61 1.65
CA VAL A 36 10.41 7.25 0.26
C VAL A 36 9.80 8.24 -0.72
N SER A 37 10.28 8.22 -1.97
CA SER A 37 9.66 9.02 -3.02
C SER A 37 8.25 8.51 -3.36
N LYS A 38 7.37 9.41 -3.82
CA LYS A 38 6.03 9.04 -4.34
C LYS A 38 6.12 7.99 -5.46
N MET A 39 7.18 8.04 -6.28
CA MET A 39 7.42 7.05 -7.33
C MET A 39 7.64 5.66 -6.77
N THR A 40 8.39 5.53 -5.67
CA THR A 40 8.61 4.25 -5.00
C THR A 40 7.29 3.68 -4.50
N VAL A 41 6.45 4.49 -3.87
CA VAL A 41 5.12 4.04 -3.41
C VAL A 41 4.26 3.57 -4.59
N TYR A 42 4.22 4.32 -5.70
CA TYR A 42 3.51 3.88 -6.90
C TYR A 42 4.03 2.54 -7.44
N ARG A 43 5.35 2.33 -7.43
CA ARG A 43 5.96 1.05 -7.84
C ARG A 43 5.51 -0.08 -6.92
N LEU A 44 5.55 0.12 -5.60
CA LEU A 44 5.13 -0.87 -4.61
C LEU A 44 3.66 -1.27 -4.79
N VAL A 45 2.79 -0.28 -4.99
CA VAL A 45 1.36 -0.51 -5.25
C VAL A 45 1.14 -1.25 -6.57
N HIS A 46 1.86 -0.88 -7.64
CA HIS A 46 1.72 -1.53 -8.95
C HIS A 46 2.29 -2.96 -8.97
N SER A 47 3.33 -3.21 -8.18
CA SER A 47 3.92 -4.54 -7.99
C SER A 47 3.11 -5.46 -7.08
N GLY A 48 2.13 -4.92 -6.35
CA GLY A 48 1.33 -5.67 -5.38
C GLY A 48 2.01 -5.92 -4.03
N HIS A 49 3.21 -5.38 -3.80
CA HIS A 49 3.91 -5.48 -2.51
C HIS A 49 3.23 -4.68 -1.39
N LEU A 50 2.51 -3.61 -1.73
CA LEU A 50 1.76 -2.82 -0.76
C LEU A 50 0.27 -2.87 -1.11
N PRO A 51 -0.59 -3.45 -0.24
CA PRO A 51 -2.00 -3.58 -0.54
C PRO A 51 -2.65 -2.20 -0.52
N ALA A 52 -3.23 -1.82 -1.66
CA ALA A 52 -3.89 -0.53 -1.84
C ALA A 52 -5.27 -0.72 -2.45
N ILE A 53 -6.20 0.14 -2.03
CA ILE A 53 -7.56 0.22 -2.54
C ILE A 53 -7.63 1.43 -3.48
N ARG A 54 -8.10 1.20 -4.70
CA ARG A 54 -8.36 2.29 -5.64
C ARG A 54 -9.73 2.91 -5.36
N VAL A 55 -9.73 4.18 -4.96
CA VAL A 55 -10.94 4.98 -4.76
C VAL A 55 -10.98 6.06 -5.83
N GLY A 56 -11.76 5.82 -6.88
CA GLY A 56 -11.84 6.69 -8.06
C GLY A 56 -10.50 6.78 -8.81
N ARG A 57 -9.90 7.99 -8.81
CA ARG A 57 -8.61 8.27 -9.45
C ARG A 57 -7.40 8.17 -8.51
N SER A 58 -7.63 7.91 -7.23
CA SER A 58 -6.59 7.91 -6.21
C SER A 58 -6.47 6.54 -5.56
N PHE A 59 -5.26 6.22 -5.11
CA PHE A 59 -5.00 5.04 -4.29
C PHE A 59 -5.06 5.41 -2.81
N ARG A 60 -5.66 4.54 -2.02
CA ARG A 60 -5.76 4.58 -0.57
C ARG A 60 -5.07 3.35 -0.02
N VAL A 61 -4.18 3.52 0.94
CA VAL A 61 -3.45 2.44 1.57
C VAL A 61 -3.88 2.39 3.03
N PRO A 62 -4.28 1.24 3.58
CA PRO A 62 -4.54 1.13 5.01
C PRO A 62 -3.24 1.26 5.78
N GLU A 63 -3.24 2.02 6.88
CA GLU A 63 -2.05 2.27 7.70
C GLU A 63 -1.42 0.97 8.22
N GLN A 64 -2.26 0.01 8.63
CA GLN A 64 -1.80 -1.30 9.12
C GLN A 64 -0.92 -2.02 8.11
N ALA A 65 -1.24 -1.95 6.82
CA ALA A 65 -0.44 -2.59 5.78
C ALA A 65 0.91 -1.92 5.56
N VAL A 66 1.00 -0.61 5.78
CA VAL A 66 2.28 0.11 5.74
C VAL A 66 3.16 -0.35 6.91
N HIS A 67 2.56 -0.49 8.10
CA HIS A 67 3.28 -0.95 9.27
C HIS A 67 3.74 -2.41 9.14
N ASP A 68 2.88 -3.28 8.59
CA ASP A 68 3.22 -4.67 8.30
C ASP A 68 4.35 -4.78 7.27
N TYR A 69 4.25 -4.01 6.18
CA TYR A 69 5.30 -3.92 5.16
C TYR A 69 6.63 -3.41 5.74
N LEU A 70 6.60 -2.40 6.61
CA LEU A 70 7.79 -1.88 7.28
C LEU A 70 8.40 -2.93 8.21
N ARG A 71 7.58 -3.67 8.96
CA ARG A 71 8.03 -4.77 9.82
C ARG A 71 8.74 -5.85 9.00
N GLU A 72 8.17 -6.25 7.88
CA GLU A 72 8.73 -7.28 7.00
C GLU A 72 9.99 -6.79 6.26
N SER A 73 10.01 -5.52 5.84
CA SER A 73 11.14 -4.92 5.12
C SER A 73 12.33 -4.57 6.02
N TYR A 74 12.11 -4.22 7.28
CA TYR A 74 13.18 -3.87 8.22
C TYR A 74 14.08 -5.08 8.54
N VAL A 75 13.54 -6.31 8.52
CA VAL A 75 14.32 -7.53 8.74
C VAL A 75 15.39 -7.75 7.66
N GLY A 76 15.30 -7.06 6.52
CA GLY A 76 16.28 -7.15 5.43
C GLY A 76 17.40 -6.09 5.45
N VAL A 77 17.37 -5.12 6.37
CA VAL A 77 18.33 -3.98 6.37
C VAL A 77 19.50 -4.16 7.35
N GLU A 78 19.52 -5.24 8.12
CA GLU A 78 20.57 -5.53 9.12
C GLU A 78 21.55 -6.63 8.64
N SER A 79 21.91 -6.63 7.36
CA SER A 79 22.93 -7.54 6.82
C SER A 79 23.64 -6.94 5.59
N ALA A 80 24.49 -5.95 5.82
CA ALA A 80 25.67 -5.66 4.99
C ALA A 80 26.62 -4.70 5.73
#